data_AF-F2QX90-F1
#
_entry.id   AF-F2QX90-F1
#
_cell.length_a   1.000
_cell.length_b   1.000
_cell.length_c   1.000
_cell.angle_alpha   90.00
_cell.angle_beta   90.00
_cell.angle_gamma   90.00
#
_symmetry.space_group_name_H-M   'P 1'
#
loop_
_entity.id
_entity.type
_entity.pdbx_description
1 polymer ?
#
loop_
_entity_poly.entity_id
_entity_poly.type
_entity_poly.pdbx_seq_one_letter_code
_entity_poly.pdbx_strand_id
1 'polypeptide(L)' 'MGAAYTILGKTFQPHQLALATIGLVTLLAIPKPGGAKKETTPQINASSPEEEAFIKEYLAKHDQKHD' A
#
# COMPACT_ATOMS: atom_id res chain seq x y z
N MET A 1 -29.89 27.06 -6.60
CA MET A 1 -29.87 26.13 -7.74
C MET A 1 -28.43 25.65 -7.92
N GLY A 2 -28.13 24.39 -7.58
CA GLY A 2 -26.77 23.86 -7.65
C GLY A 2 -26.27 23.75 -9.09
N ALA A 3 -24.98 24.05 -9.32
CA ALA A 3 -24.39 24.06 -10.64
C ALA A 3 -24.46 22.67 -11.28
N ALA A 4 -25.20 22.56 -12.39
CA ALA A 4 -25.18 21.39 -13.24
C ALA A 4 -24.07 21.57 -14.30
N TYR A 5 -23.22 20.57 -14.47
CA TYR A 5 -22.06 20.66 -15.35
C TYR A 5 -22.33 19.92 -16.65
N THR A 6 -22.21 20.61 -17.79
CA THR A 6 -22.34 19.97 -19.09
C THR A 6 -20.97 19.51 -19.58
N ILE A 7 -20.77 18.20 -19.64
CA ILE A 7 -19.54 17.56 -20.09
C ILE A 7 -19.89 16.72 -21.31
N LEU A 8 -19.22 16.94 -22.44
CA LEU A 8 -19.45 16.22 -23.70
C LEU A 8 -20.94 16.21 -24.14
N GLY A 9 -21.65 17.33 -23.92
CA GLY A 9 -23.07 17.45 -24.27
C GLY A 9 -24.04 16.70 -23.34
N LYS A 10 -23.55 16.14 -22.22
CA LYS A 10 -24.36 15.52 -21.18
C LYS A 10 -24.28 16.34 -19.90
N THR A 11 -25.41 16.51 -19.22
CA THR A 11 -25.48 17.24 -17.96
C THR A 11 -25.25 16.29 -16.78
N PHE A 12 -24.27 16.60 -15.96
CA PHE A 12 -23.91 15.88 -14.75
C PHE A 12 -24.23 16.72 -13.51
N GLN A 13 -24.80 16.08 -12.50
CA GLN A 13 -25.04 16.71 -11.21
C GLN A 13 -23.74 16.74 -10.39
N PRO A 14 -23.54 17.77 -9.54
CA PRO A 14 -22.27 17.98 -8.83
C PRO A 14 -21.89 16.80 -7.92
N HIS A 15 -22.87 16.16 -7.28
CA HIS A 15 -22.62 15.01 -6.41
C HIS A 15 -22.19 13.76 -7.19
N GLN A 16 -22.67 13.58 -8.43
CA GLN A 16 -22.25 12.46 -9.28
C GLN A 16 -20.78 12.61 -9.66
N LEU A 17 -20.37 13.83 -10.02
CA LEU A 17 -18.99 14.14 -10.33
C LEU A 17 -18.08 13.95 -9.11
N ALA A 18 -18.53 14.40 -7.94
CA ALA A 18 -17.79 14.23 -6.69
C ALA A 18 -17.57 12.75 -6.34
N LEU A 19 -18.63 11.94 -6.42
CA LEU A 19 -18.54 10.49 -6.18
C LEU A 19 -17.63 9.79 -7.19
N ALA A 20 -17.70 10.17 -8.47
CA ALA A 20 -16.82 9.62 -9.50
C ALA A 20 -15.35 9.94 -9.22
N THR A 21 -15.06 11.16 -8.77
CA THR A 21 -13.69 11.62 -8.49
C THR A 21 -13.12 10.90 -7.26
N ILE A 22 -13.90 10.83 -6.18
CA ILE A 22 -13.52 10.10 -4.97
C ILE A 22 -13.30 8.62 -5.30
N GLY A 23 -14.22 7.98 -6.03
CA GLY A 23 -14.10 6.58 -6.44
C GLY A 23 -12.85 6.31 -7.28
N LEU A 24 -12.54 7.19 -8.23
CA LEU A 24 -11.32 7.07 -9.05
C LEU A 24 -10.05 7.15 -8.19
N VAL A 25 -9.98 8.13 -7.29
CA VAL A 25 -8.83 8.29 -6.38
C VAL A 25 -8.70 7.07 -5.48
N THR A 26 -9.81 6.57 -4.93
CA THR A 26 -9.81 5.38 -4.09
C THR A 26 -9.28 4.15 -4.83
N LEU A 27 -9.70 3.92 -6.09
CA LEU A 27 -9.20 2.80 -6.89
C LEU A 27 -7.69 2.89 -7.17
N LEU A 28 -7.15 4.10 -7.32
CA LEU A 28 -5.72 4.30 -7.53
C LEU A 28 -4.92 4.22 -6.23
N ALA A 29 -5.51 4.65 -5.11
CA ALA A 29 -4.86 4.69 -3.81
C ALA A 29 -4.89 3.34 -3.07
N ILE A 30 -5.86 2.47 -3.36
CA ILE A 30 -5.93 1.16 -2.71
C ILE A 30 -4.73 0.31 -3.18
N PRO A 31 -3.85 -0.13 -2.25
CA PRO A 31 -2.80 -1.07 -2.58
C PRO A 31 -3.43 -2.37 -3.08
N LYS A 32 -2.90 -2.90 -4.19
CA LYS A 32 -3.41 -4.12 -4.84
C LYS A 32 -3.59 -5.24 -3.81
N PRO A 33 -4.82 -5.71 -3.53
CA PRO A 33 -5.04 -6.81 -2.61
C PRO A 33 -4.50 -8.08 -3.27
N GLY A 34 -3.32 -8.54 -2.83
CA GLY A 34 -2.63 -9.70 -3.41
C GLY A 34 -1.24 -9.42 -3.99
N GLY A 35 -0.70 -8.20 -3.87
CA GLY A 35 0.74 -8.00 -4.02
C GLY A 35 1.47 -8.87 -3.00
N ALA A 36 2.48 -9.65 -3.46
CA ALA A 36 3.28 -10.52 -2.60
C ALA A 36 3.62 -9.77 -1.31
N LYS A 37 3.29 -10.36 -0.15
CA LYS A 37 3.71 -9.84 1.15
C LYS A 37 5.21 -9.59 1.02
N LYS A 38 5.63 -8.33 0.96
CA LYS A 38 7.06 -8.03 1.14
C LYS A 38 7.36 -8.58 2.51
N GLU A 39 8.11 -9.67 2.57
CA GLU A 39 8.67 -10.15 3.82
C GLU A 39 9.34 -8.93 4.43
N THR A 40 8.79 -8.48 5.55
CA THR A 40 9.33 -7.37 6.32
C THR A 40 10.53 -7.91 7.08
N THR A 41 11.50 -8.49 6.38
CA THR A 41 12.79 -8.79 6.98
C THR A 41 13.45 -7.43 7.20
N PRO A 42 13.64 -7.00 8.46
CA PRO A 42 14.33 -5.74 8.71
C PRO A 42 15.72 -5.84 8.07
N GLN A 43 16.13 -4.82 7.31
CA GLN A 43 17.48 -4.79 6.77
C GLN A 43 18.46 -4.77 7.94
N ILE A 44 19.17 -5.89 8.13
CA ILE A 44 20.23 -6.03 9.14
C ILE A 44 21.42 -5.21 8.63
N ASN A 45 21.39 -3.91 8.89
CA ASN A 45 22.53 -3.03 8.67
C ASN A 45 23.35 -3.03 9.97
N ALA A 46 24.25 -4.00 10.15
CA ALA A 46 25.19 -3.99 11.28
C ALA A 46 26.51 -3.33 10.82
N SER A 47 27.19 -2.60 11.72
CA SER A 47 28.43 -1.90 11.37
C SER A 47 29.64 -2.83 11.24
N SER A 48 29.53 -4.11 11.60
CA SER A 48 30.59 -5.11 11.49
C SER A 48 30.10 -6.40 10.81
N PRO A 49 30.94 -7.07 10.00
CA PRO A 49 30.58 -8.32 9.32
C PRO A 49 30.23 -9.45 10.29
N GLU A 50 30.85 -9.49 11.47
CA GLU A 50 30.60 -10.55 12.46
C GLU A 50 29.21 -10.42 13.10
N GLU A 51 28.74 -9.21 13.36
CA GLU A 51 27.41 -8.98 13.95
C GLU A 51 26.29 -9.34 12.97
N GLU A 52 26.46 -9.06 11.67
CA GLU A 52 25.47 -9.49 10.68
C GLU A 52 25.33 -11.01 10.62
N ALA A 53 26.44 -11.75 10.71
CA ALA A 53 26.43 -13.21 10.67
C ALA A 53 25.74 -13.78 11.91
N PHE A 54 26.04 -13.23 13.10
CA PHE A 54 25.38 -13.63 14.34
C PHE A 54 23.87 -13.34 14.33
N ILE A 55 23.44 -12.16 13.86
CA ILE A 55 22.03 -11.80 13.82
C ILE A 55 21.27 -12.69 12.83
N LYS A 56 21.85 -13.01 11.66
CA LYS A 56 21.25 -13.93 10.68
C LYS A 56 21.09 -15.33 11.27
N GLU A 57 22.10 -15.82 11.99
CA GLU A 57 22.05 -17.14 12.62
C GLU A 57 21.06 -17.19 13.80
N TYR A 58 20.98 -16.11 14.58
CA TYR A 58 20.02 -15.96 15.67
C TYR A 58 18.57 -15.94 15.15
N LEU A 59 18.28 -15.11 14.13
CA LEU A 59 16.94 -15.05 13.53
C LEU A 59 16.55 -16.40 12.90
N ALA A 60 17.45 -17.05 12.17
CA ALA A 60 17.20 -18.37 11.59
C ALA A 60 16.87 -19.44 12.66
N LYS A 61 17.44 -19.36 13.86
CA LYS A 61 17.15 -20.28 14.97
C LYS A 61 15.84 -19.97 15.70
N HIS A 62 15.36 -18.74 15.63
CA HIS A 62 14.25 -18.25 16.45
C HIS A 62 12.94 -17.99 15.67
N ASP A 63 12.99 -17.86 14.34
CA ASP A 63 11.78 -17.74 13.49
C ASP A 63 10.95 -19.03 13.43
N GLN A 64 11.47 -20.18 13.90
CA GLN A 64 10.73 -21.45 14.00
C GLN A 64 9.86 -21.62 15.26
N LYS A 65 9.76 -20.61 16.14
CA LYS A 65 8.91 -20.66 17.35
C LYS A 65 7.89 -19.53 17.43
N HIS A 66 7.24 -19.21 16.31
CA HIS A 66 6.06 -18.35 16.30
C HIS A 66 4.96 -18.99 15.44
N ASP A 67 4.39 -20.08 15.97
CA ASP A 67 2.98 -20.44 15.75
C ASP A 67 2.14 -19.88 16.90
#